data_AF-A0A2W5TZ68-F1
#
_entry.id   AF-A0A2W5TZ68-F1
#
_cell.length_a   1.000
_cell.length_b   1.000
_cell.length_c   1.000
_cell.angle_alpha   90.00
_cell.angle_beta   90.00
_cell.angle_gamma   90.00
#
_symmetry.space_group_name_H-M   'P 1'
#
loop_
_entity.id
_entity.type
_entity.pdbx_description
1 polymer ?
#
loop_
_entity_poly.entity_id
_entity_poly.type
_entity_poly.pdbx_seq_one_letter_code
_entity_poly.pdbx_strand_id
1 'polypeptide(L)'
;MVLKMRWLVISLALFASACLPKVPRQRLAERARVVVAYVVDPTYAGEAFEPPEALKKKIAADLDDHNLEVVEVPLSAIAAQKLSDSRFNALKAAVPDAPFYLLVEQRVHFFSQLDGRYRWEVGTTFTAARADGSQARDQSEIPVILLFDHEKQKEAIAAAADDLVVRVGQLMDGVMAGVEAPKPTASRPRGIYFVMVDRFENGDARNDGVIDLQDPHAFHGGDLKGVINRLDWIQSLGFDTVWLSPVFKMRPTAWNGFGAFHGYWTWELGQLEPRFGDELLLSQLRGELDRRGMKLVLDVVLNHVGPDSPLVQKKPDWFHRRGGVTNWNDAEQLTMNDVHGLPDLATEKPEVFAYLLEATRRWLPNREA
;
A
#
# COMPACT_ATOMS: atom_id res chain seq x y z
N MET A 1 -18.22 -10.99 51.17
CA MET A 1 -18.19 -9.94 50.12
C MET A 1 -16.74 -9.56 49.79
N VAL A 2 -15.88 -10.54 49.49
CA VAL A 2 -14.46 -10.36 49.13
C VAL A 2 -14.07 -11.53 48.21
N LEU A 3 -14.67 -11.61 47.02
CA LEU A 3 -14.22 -12.57 46.00
C LEU A 3 -14.75 -12.26 44.59
N LYS A 4 -14.70 -11.00 44.15
CA LYS A 4 -15.01 -10.63 42.74
C LYS A 4 -14.14 -9.50 42.18
N MET A 5 -12.90 -9.36 42.68
CA MET A 5 -12.03 -8.24 42.27
C MET A 5 -10.58 -8.68 42.06
N ARG A 6 -10.38 -9.81 41.36
CA ARG A 6 -9.04 -10.29 40.95
C ARG A 6 -8.90 -10.69 39.48
N TRP A 7 -9.99 -10.67 38.71
CA TRP A 7 -9.96 -10.99 37.27
C TRP A 7 -9.97 -9.76 36.35
N LEU A 8 -9.96 -8.54 36.89
CA LEU A 8 -10.00 -7.32 36.08
C LEU A 8 -8.64 -6.64 35.89
N VAL A 9 -7.58 -7.09 36.58
CA VAL A 9 -6.27 -6.42 36.56
C VAL A 9 -5.24 -7.12 35.66
N ILE A 10 -5.48 -8.38 35.25
CA ILE A 10 -4.55 -9.09 34.35
C ILE A 10 -4.90 -8.89 32.86
N SER A 11 -6.14 -8.48 32.54
CA SER A 11 -6.55 -8.21 31.16
C SER A 11 -6.12 -6.83 30.65
N LEU A 12 -5.72 -5.91 31.52
CA LEU A 12 -5.32 -4.55 31.14
C LEU A 12 -3.81 -4.39 30.83
N ALA A 13 -2.99 -5.38 31.16
CA ALA A 13 -1.54 -5.34 30.94
C ALA A 13 -1.08 -6.02 29.63
N LEU A 14 -2.00 -6.63 28.87
CA LEU A 14 -1.69 -7.32 27.61
C LEU A 14 -2.09 -6.54 26.34
N PHE A 15 -2.77 -5.40 26.47
CA PHE A 15 -3.14 -4.55 25.33
C PHE A 15 -2.24 -3.31 25.13
N ALA A 16 -1.25 -3.09 26.00
CA ALA A 16 -0.35 -1.94 25.90
C ALA A 16 0.99 -2.24 25.18
N SER A 17 1.20 -3.45 24.67
CA SER A 17 2.44 -3.84 23.98
C SER A 17 2.34 -3.80 22.45
N ALA A 18 1.22 -3.35 21.88
CA ALA A 18 0.98 -3.40 20.44
C ALA A 18 0.84 -2.01 19.81
N CYS A 19 1.75 -1.08 20.13
CA CYS A 19 1.96 0.14 19.34
C CYS A 19 3.43 0.58 19.48
N LEU A 20 4.38 -0.34 19.30
CA LEU A 20 5.66 0.12 18.75
C LEU A 20 5.38 0.42 17.27
N PRO A 21 5.47 1.69 16.83
CA PRO A 21 5.38 1.97 15.41
C PRO A 21 6.42 1.09 14.71
N LYS A 22 6.00 0.30 13.71
CA LYS A 22 6.96 -0.40 12.86
C LYS A 22 7.91 0.68 12.34
N VAL A 23 9.21 0.54 12.65
CA VAL A 23 10.23 1.42 12.08
C VAL A 23 9.98 1.43 10.58
N PRO A 24 9.66 2.59 9.98
CA PRO A 24 9.34 2.65 8.57
C PRO A 24 10.58 2.18 7.81
N ARG A 25 10.41 1.14 6.98
CA ARG A 25 11.46 0.66 6.08
C ARG A 25 11.93 1.81 5.20
N GLN A 26 13.24 2.02 5.14
CA GLN A 26 13.87 3.06 4.35
C GLN A 26 13.97 2.62 2.89
N ARG A 27 13.73 3.55 1.97
CA ARG A 27 13.86 3.28 0.54
C ARG A 27 14.64 4.41 -0.09
N LEU A 28 15.65 4.07 -0.88
CA LEU A 28 16.49 5.07 -1.53
C LEU A 28 15.75 5.83 -2.63
N ALA A 29 16.23 7.05 -2.84
CA ALA A 29 15.80 7.96 -3.88
C ALA A 29 15.82 7.38 -5.28
N GLU A 30 17.03 7.00 -5.63
CA GLU A 30 17.44 6.50 -6.90
C GLU A 30 17.92 5.09 -6.63
N ARG A 31 17.74 4.23 -7.64
CA ARG A 31 18.21 2.87 -7.53
C ARG A 31 19.72 2.88 -7.35
N ALA A 32 20.19 2.25 -6.28
CA ALA A 32 21.61 2.13 -6.00
C ALA A 32 22.02 0.66 -5.98
N ARG A 33 23.30 0.39 -6.21
CA ARG A 33 23.82 -0.98 -6.15
C ARG A 33 24.17 -1.35 -4.71
N VAL A 34 23.78 -2.54 -4.28
CA VAL A 34 24.33 -3.15 -3.07
C VAL A 34 25.16 -4.36 -3.47
N VAL A 35 26.43 -4.35 -3.08
CA VAL A 35 27.33 -5.48 -3.33
C VAL A 35 27.16 -6.47 -2.20
N VAL A 36 26.73 -7.68 -2.52
CA VAL A 36 26.40 -8.70 -1.52
C VAL A 36 27.32 -9.90 -1.68
N ALA A 37 27.83 -10.42 -0.56
CA ALA A 37 28.44 -11.74 -0.55
C ALA A 37 27.85 -12.60 0.57
N TYR A 38 27.76 -13.89 0.28
CA TYR A 38 27.21 -14.89 1.17
C TYR A 38 28.27 -15.94 1.48
N VAL A 39 28.36 -16.34 2.74
CA VAL A 39 29.21 -17.46 3.16
C VAL A 39 28.53 -18.24 4.27
N VAL A 40 28.42 -19.56 4.08
CA VAL A 40 28.08 -20.49 5.15
C VAL A 40 29.35 -21.23 5.54
N ASP A 41 29.84 -20.95 6.74
CA ASP A 41 30.96 -21.67 7.32
C ASP A 41 30.50 -23.05 7.80
N PRO A 42 31.21 -24.12 7.42
CA PRO A 42 30.86 -25.45 7.87
C PRO A 42 31.14 -25.56 9.37
N THR A 43 30.13 -25.99 10.12
CA THR A 43 30.25 -26.25 11.56
C THR A 43 31.19 -27.43 11.86
N TYR A 44 31.28 -28.39 10.94
CA TYR A 44 32.17 -29.55 11.00
C TYR A 44 33.26 -29.44 9.92
N ALA A 45 34.12 -30.44 9.78
CA ALA A 45 35.09 -30.47 8.68
C ALA A 45 34.38 -30.33 7.32
N GLY A 46 34.83 -29.39 6.50
CA GLY A 46 34.23 -29.11 5.19
C GLY A 46 34.76 -27.80 4.60
N GLU A 47 34.27 -27.47 3.41
CA GLU A 47 34.52 -26.20 2.74
C GLU A 47 33.33 -25.25 2.95
N ALA A 48 33.61 -23.95 2.93
CA ALA A 48 32.57 -22.93 2.90
C ALA A 48 31.69 -23.10 1.67
N PHE A 49 30.40 -22.83 1.81
CA PHE A 49 29.44 -22.94 0.71
C PHE A 49 28.45 -21.77 0.74
N GLU A 50 27.70 -21.61 -0.35
CA GLU A 50 26.68 -20.56 -0.45
C GLU A 50 25.32 -21.02 0.11
N PRO A 51 24.53 -20.11 0.69
CA PRO A 51 23.21 -20.46 1.21
C PRO A 51 22.26 -20.88 0.08
N PRO A 52 21.11 -21.52 0.41
CA PRO A 52 20.11 -21.87 -0.58
C PRO A 52 19.65 -20.66 -1.41
N GLU A 53 19.47 -20.87 -2.71
CA GLU A 53 18.97 -19.84 -3.64
C GLU A 53 17.65 -19.21 -3.20
N ALA A 54 16.81 -19.93 -2.47
CA ALA A 54 15.58 -19.40 -1.90
C ALA A 54 15.85 -18.26 -0.89
N LEU A 55 16.88 -18.37 -0.05
CA LEU A 55 17.28 -17.31 0.87
C LEU A 55 17.84 -16.12 0.10
N LYS A 56 18.76 -16.36 -0.85
CA LYS A 56 19.33 -15.29 -1.69
C LYS A 56 18.25 -14.51 -2.41
N LYS A 57 17.27 -15.18 -3.02
CA LYS A 57 16.11 -14.54 -3.67
C LYS A 57 15.25 -13.72 -2.72
N LYS A 58 14.99 -14.21 -1.50
CA LYS A 58 14.23 -13.44 -0.51
C LYS A 58 15.01 -12.21 -0.04
N ILE A 59 16.31 -12.32 0.19
CA ILE A 59 17.18 -11.19 0.54
C ILE A 59 17.24 -10.19 -0.62
N ALA A 60 17.39 -10.66 -1.86
CA ALA A 60 17.41 -9.79 -3.04
C ALA A 60 16.07 -9.06 -3.24
N ALA A 61 14.94 -9.73 -3.04
CA ALA A 61 13.62 -9.11 -3.08
C ALA A 61 13.45 -8.05 -1.98
N ASP A 62 13.92 -8.36 -0.76
CA ASP A 62 13.89 -7.39 0.33
C ASP A 62 14.78 -6.17 0.03
N LEU A 63 16.00 -6.36 -0.47
CA LEU A 63 16.89 -5.27 -0.88
C LEU A 63 16.28 -4.45 -2.04
N ASP A 64 15.62 -5.09 -3.00
CA ASP A 64 14.92 -4.40 -4.09
C ASP A 64 13.79 -3.49 -3.57
N ASP A 65 13.07 -3.91 -2.52
CA ASP A 65 12.08 -3.06 -1.83
C ASP A 65 12.71 -1.78 -1.23
N HIS A 66 14.02 -1.78 -0.94
CA HIS A 66 14.78 -0.61 -0.48
C HIS A 66 15.40 0.20 -1.64
N ASN A 67 15.06 -0.11 -2.91
CA ASN A 67 15.68 0.41 -4.13
C ASN A 67 17.18 0.04 -4.27
N LEU A 68 17.56 -1.11 -3.73
CA LEU A 68 18.92 -1.64 -3.84
C LEU A 68 18.97 -2.80 -4.83
N GLU A 69 19.71 -2.61 -5.91
CA GLU A 69 19.99 -3.65 -6.89
C GLU A 69 21.18 -4.49 -6.42
N VAL A 70 20.94 -5.79 -6.22
CA VAL A 70 21.95 -6.74 -5.75
C VAL A 70 22.98 -7.02 -6.84
N VAL A 71 24.25 -6.79 -6.50
CA VAL A 71 25.40 -7.28 -7.24
C VAL A 71 26.07 -8.35 -6.37
N GLU A 72 25.78 -9.62 -6.67
CA GLU A 72 26.36 -10.74 -5.93
C GLU A 72 27.83 -10.95 -6.31
N VAL A 73 28.68 -11.02 -5.30
CA VAL A 73 30.09 -11.38 -5.42
C VAL A 73 30.23 -12.86 -5.10
N PRO A 74 30.93 -13.64 -5.95
CA PRO A 74 31.05 -15.07 -5.76
C PRO A 74 31.79 -15.39 -4.46
N LEU A 75 31.40 -16.49 -3.81
CA LEU A 75 32.04 -16.98 -2.57
C LEU A 75 33.58 -17.03 -2.66
N SER A 76 34.15 -17.37 -3.82
CA SER A 76 35.59 -17.45 -4.04
C SER A 76 36.34 -16.13 -3.77
N ALA A 77 35.67 -14.98 -3.88
CA ALA A 77 36.27 -13.68 -3.60
C ALA A 77 36.50 -13.43 -2.09
N ILE A 78 35.73 -14.09 -1.22
CA ILE A 78 35.78 -13.88 0.23
C ILE A 78 36.21 -15.12 1.02
N ALA A 79 36.05 -16.32 0.47
CA ALA A 79 36.24 -17.60 1.18
C ALA A 79 37.68 -17.85 1.68
N ALA A 80 38.69 -17.23 1.05
CA ALA A 80 40.08 -17.34 1.50
C ALA A 80 40.31 -16.68 2.87
N GLN A 81 39.45 -15.73 3.25
CA GLN A 81 39.53 -15.00 4.51
C GLN A 81 38.75 -15.72 5.60
N LYS A 82 39.32 -15.78 6.82
CA LYS A 82 38.69 -16.45 7.97
C LYS A 82 37.99 -15.50 8.93
N LEU A 83 38.43 -14.25 8.98
CA LEU A 83 37.87 -13.23 9.87
C LEU A 83 36.81 -12.41 9.12
N SER A 84 35.72 -12.07 9.80
CA SER A 84 34.63 -11.26 9.26
C SER A 84 35.11 -9.95 8.65
N ASP A 85 35.98 -9.21 9.34
CA ASP A 85 36.49 -7.92 8.83
C ASP A 85 37.37 -8.12 7.58
N SER A 86 38.17 -9.20 7.54
CA SER A 86 38.97 -9.56 6.36
C SER A 86 38.07 -9.93 5.17
N ARG A 87 36.99 -10.69 5.40
CA ARG A 87 35.98 -11.01 4.37
C ARG A 87 35.28 -9.75 3.86
N PHE A 88 34.92 -8.86 4.77
CA PHE A 88 34.25 -7.61 4.43
C PHE A 88 35.16 -6.67 3.63
N ASN A 89 36.44 -6.61 3.97
CA ASN A 89 37.43 -5.87 3.19
C ASN A 89 37.66 -6.51 1.81
N ALA A 90 37.69 -7.85 1.72
CA ALA A 90 37.77 -8.56 0.45
C ALA A 90 36.53 -8.29 -0.43
N LEU A 91 35.34 -8.25 0.16
CA LEU A 91 34.09 -7.86 -0.51
C LEU A 91 34.19 -6.45 -1.10
N LYS A 92 34.63 -5.47 -0.29
CA LYS A 92 34.85 -4.09 -0.75
C LYS A 92 35.90 -3.99 -1.85
N ALA A 93 36.96 -4.79 -1.79
CA ALA A 93 38.00 -4.82 -2.81
C ALA A 93 37.56 -5.46 -4.12
N ALA A 94 36.63 -6.43 -4.07
CA ALA A 94 36.10 -7.10 -5.26
C ALA A 94 35.27 -6.16 -6.15
N VAL A 95 34.53 -5.23 -5.53
CA VAL A 95 33.76 -4.20 -6.23
C VAL A 95 33.95 -2.87 -5.49
N PRO A 96 35.04 -2.13 -5.78
CA PRO A 96 35.30 -0.85 -5.12
C PRO A 96 34.23 0.19 -5.49
N ASP A 97 34.08 1.20 -4.62
CA ASP A 97 33.21 2.36 -4.82
C ASP A 97 31.71 2.05 -5.01
N ALA A 98 31.27 0.85 -4.64
CA ALA A 98 29.84 0.57 -4.53
C ALA A 98 29.21 1.39 -3.39
N PRO A 99 27.99 1.92 -3.58
CA PRO A 99 27.36 2.79 -2.59
C PRO A 99 27.00 2.04 -1.31
N PHE A 100 26.69 0.74 -1.42
CA PHE A 100 26.37 -0.14 -0.30
C PHE A 100 27.05 -1.51 -0.41
N TYR A 101 27.36 -2.09 0.73
CA TYR A 101 27.91 -3.43 0.87
C TYR A 101 27.12 -4.20 1.93
N LEU A 102 26.90 -5.50 1.70
CA LEU A 102 26.31 -6.43 2.66
C LEU A 102 27.07 -7.76 2.64
N LEU A 103 27.55 -8.19 3.79
CA LEU A 103 28.14 -9.50 3.99
C LEU A 103 27.22 -10.32 4.90
N VAL A 104 26.83 -11.49 4.44
CA VAL A 104 25.99 -12.45 5.18
C VAL A 104 26.82 -13.69 5.51
N GLU A 105 27.16 -13.85 6.78
CA GLU A 105 27.98 -14.96 7.26
C GLU A 105 27.15 -15.87 8.15
N GLN A 106 27.05 -17.16 7.82
CA GLN A 106 26.24 -18.11 8.55
C GLN A 106 27.10 -19.22 9.16
N ARG A 107 26.74 -19.66 10.36
CA ARG A 107 27.25 -20.87 10.98
C ARG A 107 26.06 -21.67 11.52
N VAL A 108 25.84 -22.84 10.92
CA VAL A 108 24.62 -23.63 11.15
C VAL A 108 24.99 -24.94 11.81
N HIS A 109 24.57 -25.12 13.06
CA HIS A 109 24.94 -26.28 13.85
C HIS A 109 23.71 -27.06 14.32
N PHE A 110 23.87 -28.39 14.38
CA PHE A 110 22.86 -29.26 14.95
C PHE A 110 22.92 -29.13 16.48
N PHE A 111 21.76 -28.86 17.10
CA PHE A 111 21.66 -28.65 18.53
C PHE A 111 21.29 -29.94 19.26
N SER A 112 20.11 -30.51 18.96
CA SER A 112 19.64 -31.74 19.61
C SER A 112 18.49 -32.41 18.85
N GLN A 113 18.14 -33.64 19.26
CA GLN A 113 16.91 -34.31 18.87
C GLN A 113 15.89 -34.24 20.03
N LEU A 114 14.66 -33.81 19.75
CA LEU A 114 13.57 -33.70 20.72
C LEU A 114 12.31 -34.31 20.11
N ASP A 115 11.77 -35.37 20.73
CA ASP A 115 10.56 -36.08 20.30
C ASP A 115 10.56 -36.46 18.80
N GLY A 116 11.69 -36.95 18.31
CA GLY A 116 11.86 -37.35 16.90
C GLY A 116 12.10 -36.19 15.93
N ARG A 117 12.12 -34.94 16.39
CA ARG A 117 12.45 -33.75 15.59
C ARG A 117 13.89 -33.32 15.76
N TYR A 118 14.45 -32.66 14.74
CA TYR A 118 15.85 -32.26 14.68
C TYR A 118 15.97 -30.76 14.85
N ARG A 119 16.50 -30.31 15.99
CA ARG A 119 16.71 -28.89 16.28
C ARG A 119 18.07 -28.43 15.76
N TRP A 120 18.04 -27.35 15.01
CA TRP A 120 19.21 -26.67 14.45
C TRP A 120 19.26 -25.23 14.96
N GLU A 121 20.46 -24.68 15.02
CA GLU A 121 20.67 -23.26 15.31
C GLU A 121 21.36 -22.60 14.12
N VAL A 122 20.66 -21.64 13.53
CA VAL A 122 21.13 -20.85 12.40
C VAL A 122 21.72 -19.55 12.94
N GLY A 123 23.02 -19.58 13.25
CA GLY A 123 23.78 -18.39 13.61
C GLY A 123 24.10 -17.58 12.35
N THR A 124 23.76 -16.30 12.32
CA THR A 124 24.07 -15.41 11.20
C THR A 124 24.63 -14.07 11.70
N THR A 125 25.75 -13.65 11.11
CA THR A 125 26.30 -12.29 11.25
C THR A 125 26.08 -11.54 9.95
N PHE A 126 25.44 -10.39 10.05
CA PHE A 126 25.23 -9.46 8.94
C PHE A 126 26.15 -8.26 9.14
N THR A 127 26.99 -7.91 8.17
CA THR A 127 27.76 -6.67 8.19
C THR A 127 27.37 -5.84 6.98
N ALA A 128 26.88 -4.62 7.20
CA ALA A 128 26.49 -3.71 6.14
C ALA A 128 27.25 -2.39 6.24
N ALA A 129 27.61 -1.78 5.11
CA ALA A 129 28.27 -0.48 5.11
C ALA A 129 27.91 0.37 3.89
N ARG A 130 28.10 1.68 4.05
CA ARG A 130 28.10 2.69 2.99
C ARG A 130 29.50 2.97 2.49
N ALA A 131 29.58 3.50 1.27
CA ALA A 131 30.83 4.00 0.68
C ALA A 131 31.51 5.08 1.55
N ASP A 132 30.73 5.87 2.29
CA ASP A 132 31.21 6.92 3.20
C ASP A 132 31.86 6.40 4.50
N GLY A 133 31.89 5.07 4.68
CA GLY A 133 32.51 4.42 5.84
C GLY A 133 31.54 4.11 6.98
N SER A 134 30.27 4.55 6.90
CA SER A 134 29.25 4.16 7.88
C SER A 134 29.01 2.66 7.82
N GLN A 135 29.13 1.95 8.95
CA GLN A 135 29.02 0.50 9.02
C GLN A 135 28.18 0.09 10.22
N ALA A 136 27.32 -0.92 10.03
CA ALA A 136 26.57 -1.56 11.09
C ALA A 136 26.71 -3.09 11.00
N ARG A 137 26.50 -3.75 12.13
CA ARG A 137 26.54 -5.21 12.24
C ARG A 137 25.37 -5.70 13.08
N ASP A 138 24.67 -6.73 12.61
CA ASP A 138 23.66 -7.47 13.37
C ASP A 138 24.10 -8.92 13.54
N GLN A 139 23.78 -9.52 14.68
CA GLN A 139 24.03 -10.93 14.96
C GLN A 139 22.74 -11.59 15.43
N SER A 140 22.48 -12.78 14.92
CA SER A 140 21.26 -13.52 15.21
C SER A 140 21.52 -15.00 15.35
N GLU A 141 20.78 -15.64 16.25
CA GLU A 141 20.71 -17.09 16.37
C GLU A 141 19.23 -17.49 16.28
N ILE A 142 18.85 -18.16 15.20
CA ILE A 142 17.46 -18.57 14.96
C ILE A 142 17.36 -20.09 15.17
N PRO A 143 16.60 -20.56 16.19
CA PRO A 143 16.36 -21.97 16.37
C PRO A 143 15.33 -22.47 15.34
N VAL A 144 15.67 -23.56 14.65
CA VAL A 144 14.83 -24.19 13.63
C VAL A 144 14.57 -25.64 14.01
N ILE A 145 13.35 -26.12 13.78
CA ILE A 145 12.97 -27.51 14.01
C ILE A 145 12.64 -28.15 12.66
N LEU A 146 13.40 -29.17 12.29
CA LEU A 146 13.21 -29.99 11.09
C LEU A 146 12.58 -31.33 11.45
N LEU A 147 11.88 -31.94 10.48
CA LEU A 147 11.06 -33.14 10.71
C LEU A 147 11.83 -34.43 10.43
N PHE A 148 12.80 -34.40 9.52
CA PHE A 148 13.52 -35.59 9.06
C PHE A 148 15.03 -35.45 9.24
N ASP A 149 15.72 -36.56 9.51
CA ASP A 149 17.18 -36.56 9.71
C ASP A 149 17.96 -36.11 8.47
N HIS A 150 17.43 -36.38 7.27
CA HIS A 150 18.11 -35.99 6.03
C HIS A 150 18.05 -34.48 5.76
N GLU A 151 17.18 -33.74 6.48
CA GLU A 151 17.16 -32.28 6.46
C GLU A 151 18.33 -31.77 7.32
N LYS A 152 19.29 -31.09 6.69
CA LYS A 152 20.52 -30.63 7.32
C LYS A 152 20.61 -29.10 7.27
N GLN A 153 21.83 -28.57 7.08
CA GLN A 153 22.10 -27.14 7.16
C GLN A 153 21.32 -26.31 6.14
N LYS A 154 21.13 -26.82 4.90
CA LYS A 154 20.44 -26.08 3.85
C LYS A 154 18.95 -25.90 4.17
N GLU A 155 18.31 -26.95 4.65
CA GLU A 155 16.91 -26.96 5.06
C GLU A 155 16.71 -26.10 6.30
N ALA A 156 17.65 -26.15 7.26
CA ALA A 156 17.63 -25.26 8.42
C ALA A 156 17.71 -23.78 8.02
N ILE A 157 18.62 -23.42 7.10
CA ILE A 157 18.72 -22.05 6.57
C ILE A 157 17.44 -21.64 5.85
N ALA A 158 16.88 -22.53 5.02
CA ALA A 158 15.65 -22.25 4.28
C ALA A 158 14.45 -21.99 5.21
N ALA A 159 14.36 -22.72 6.32
CA ALA A 159 13.31 -22.53 7.33
C ALA A 159 13.51 -21.25 8.17
N ALA A 160 14.76 -20.80 8.38
CA ALA A 160 15.06 -19.52 9.04
C ALA A 160 14.91 -18.29 8.10
N ALA A 161 14.62 -18.50 6.82
CA ALA A 161 14.81 -17.46 5.81
C ALA A 161 13.97 -16.20 6.04
N ASP A 162 12.72 -16.32 6.49
CA ASP A 162 11.86 -15.16 6.73
C ASP A 162 12.37 -14.26 7.87
N ASP A 163 12.84 -14.87 8.96
CA ASP A 163 13.42 -14.15 10.09
C ASP A 163 14.76 -13.48 9.73
N LEU A 164 15.59 -14.16 8.94
CA LEU A 164 16.85 -13.61 8.44
C LEU A 164 16.62 -12.41 7.53
N VAL A 165 15.62 -12.46 6.66
CA VAL A 165 15.26 -11.35 5.76
C VAL A 165 14.79 -10.13 6.54
N VAL A 166 14.00 -10.31 7.59
CA VAL A 166 13.59 -9.20 8.47
C VAL A 166 14.81 -8.49 9.06
N ARG A 167 15.82 -9.24 9.50
CA ARG A 167 17.06 -8.68 10.06
C ARG A 167 17.91 -7.95 9.03
N VAL A 168 18.02 -8.48 7.81
CA VAL A 168 18.69 -7.79 6.71
C VAL A 168 18.04 -6.43 6.45
N GLY A 169 16.71 -6.39 6.31
CA GLY A 169 15.98 -5.14 6.10
C GLY A 169 16.23 -4.13 7.23
N GLN A 170 16.11 -4.55 8.49
CA GLN A 170 16.37 -3.68 9.65
C GLN A 170 17.81 -3.14 9.70
N LEU A 171 18.80 -3.98 9.37
CA LEU A 171 20.20 -3.55 9.32
C LEU A 171 20.41 -2.52 8.20
N MET A 172 19.83 -2.77 7.03
CA MET A 172 19.93 -1.88 5.88
C MET A 172 19.21 -0.56 6.14
N ASP A 173 18.04 -0.58 6.77
CA ASP A 173 17.34 0.62 7.25
C ASP A 173 18.24 1.48 8.14
N GLY A 174 18.98 0.85 9.06
CA GLY A 174 19.93 1.55 9.92
C GLY A 174 21.08 2.19 9.15
N VAL A 175 21.67 1.46 8.19
CA VAL A 175 22.80 1.96 7.38
C VAL A 175 22.36 3.07 6.41
N MET A 176 21.17 2.97 5.83
CA MET A 176 20.64 3.96 4.90
C MET A 176 20.16 5.25 5.59
N ALA A 177 20.04 5.25 6.92
CA ALA A 177 19.53 6.40 7.65
C ALA A 177 20.34 7.67 7.33
N GLY A 178 19.64 8.74 6.95
CA GLY A 178 20.25 10.02 6.58
C GLY A 178 20.68 10.16 5.11
N VAL A 179 20.39 9.20 4.22
CA VAL A 179 20.35 9.47 2.76
C VAL A 179 19.03 10.19 2.45
N GLU A 180 19.11 11.35 1.80
CA GLU A 180 17.94 12.19 1.53
C GLU A 180 16.90 11.43 0.69
N ALA A 181 15.75 11.12 1.30
CA ALA A 181 14.66 10.37 0.68
C ALA A 181 13.82 11.31 -0.21
N PRO A 182 13.59 11.01 -1.50
CA PRO A 182 12.62 11.70 -2.32
C PRO A 182 11.27 11.01 -2.19
N LYS A 183 10.29 11.79 -2.63
CA LYS A 183 8.86 11.55 -2.48
C LYS A 183 8.45 10.14 -2.89
N PRO A 184 7.59 9.47 -2.09
CA PRO A 184 7.21 8.10 -2.32
C PRO A 184 6.51 7.97 -3.67
N THR A 185 6.97 7.05 -4.52
CA THR A 185 6.18 6.56 -5.66
C THR A 185 5.75 5.12 -5.37
N ALA A 186 4.44 4.97 -5.17
CA ALA A 186 3.63 3.76 -5.21
C ALA A 186 4.17 2.52 -4.47
N SER A 187 3.87 2.42 -3.17
CA SER A 187 3.72 1.13 -2.47
C SER A 187 2.30 0.58 -2.67
N ARG A 188 2.08 -0.69 -2.28
CA ARG A 188 0.73 -1.23 -2.05
C ARG A 188 -0.08 -0.24 -1.19
N PRO A 189 -1.40 -0.05 -1.48
CA PRO A 189 -2.20 0.92 -0.75
C PRO A 189 -2.16 0.60 0.75
N ARG A 190 -1.58 1.50 1.53
CA ARG A 190 -1.56 1.47 3.00
C ARG A 190 -2.97 1.61 3.56
N GLY A 191 -3.88 2.20 2.79
CA GLY A 191 -5.31 2.24 3.05
C GLY A 191 -6.01 3.26 2.17
N ILE A 192 -7.33 3.11 2.01
CA ILE A 192 -8.19 4.08 1.33
C ILE A 192 -8.88 4.94 2.40
N TYR A 193 -8.76 6.26 2.26
CA TYR A 193 -9.56 7.23 3.00
C TYR A 193 -10.71 7.70 2.13
N PHE A 194 -11.93 7.35 2.53
CA PHE A 194 -13.15 7.79 1.84
C PHE A 194 -13.56 9.19 2.31
N VAL A 195 -13.88 10.05 1.34
CA VAL A 195 -14.27 11.44 1.53
C VAL A 195 -15.62 11.68 0.86
N MET A 196 -16.65 11.94 1.66
CA MET A 196 -17.86 12.59 1.17
C MET A 196 -17.57 14.08 1.05
N VAL A 197 -17.37 14.55 -0.19
CA VAL A 197 -16.77 15.88 -0.47
C VAL A 197 -17.49 17.01 0.26
N ASP A 198 -18.82 17.08 0.14
CA ASP A 198 -19.67 18.11 0.77
C ASP A 198 -19.54 18.17 2.30
N ARG A 199 -19.14 17.08 2.96
CA ARG A 199 -19.13 16.94 4.42
C ARG A 199 -17.74 16.97 5.04
N PHE A 200 -16.71 17.18 4.23
CA PHE A 200 -15.34 17.03 4.68
C PHE A 200 -14.72 18.35 5.16
N GLU A 201 -14.56 19.31 4.26
CA GLU A 201 -14.01 20.63 4.55
C GLU A 201 -14.47 21.60 3.46
N ASN A 202 -15.01 22.75 3.86
CA ASN A 202 -15.27 23.87 2.93
C ASN A 202 -13.98 24.68 2.77
N GLY A 203 -13.36 24.60 1.59
CA GLY A 203 -12.10 25.27 1.28
C GLY A 203 -12.27 26.54 0.47
N ASP A 204 -13.44 26.76 -0.14
CA ASP A 204 -13.76 27.90 -0.99
C ASP A 204 -15.25 28.27 -0.97
N ALA A 205 -15.66 29.07 0.01
CA ALA A 205 -17.03 29.56 0.15
C ALA A 205 -17.61 30.33 -1.06
N ARG A 206 -16.80 30.64 -2.10
CA ARG A 206 -17.28 31.30 -3.32
C ARG A 206 -18.10 30.35 -4.21
N ASN A 207 -17.98 29.03 -4.03
CA ASN A 207 -18.69 28.02 -4.83
C ASN A 207 -19.87 27.36 -4.11
N ASP A 208 -20.12 27.68 -2.83
CA ASP A 208 -21.15 27.06 -1.96
C ASP A 208 -22.54 26.99 -2.60
N GLY A 209 -22.92 28.03 -3.35
CA GLY A 209 -24.30 28.21 -3.80
C GLY A 209 -25.23 28.43 -2.60
N VAL A 210 -26.21 27.55 -2.42
CA VAL A 210 -27.14 27.58 -1.27
C VAL A 210 -26.80 26.42 -0.35
N ILE A 211 -26.33 26.74 0.86
CA ILE A 211 -25.99 25.77 1.91
C ILE A 211 -26.84 25.99 3.16
N ASP A 212 -27.07 24.93 3.92
CA ASP A 212 -27.69 24.98 5.25
C ASP A 212 -27.04 23.93 6.16
N LEU A 213 -26.19 24.40 7.07
CA LEU A 213 -25.45 23.53 8.00
C LEU A 213 -26.36 22.89 9.07
N GLN A 214 -27.58 23.38 9.25
CA GLN A 214 -28.54 22.84 10.21
C GLN A 214 -29.46 21.80 9.58
N ASP A 215 -29.58 21.79 8.25
CA ASP A 215 -30.34 20.78 7.51
C ASP A 215 -29.41 19.62 7.08
N PRO A 216 -29.56 18.41 7.64
CA PRO A 216 -28.75 17.25 7.25
C PRO A 216 -28.95 16.81 5.79
N HIS A 217 -30.01 17.31 5.14
CA HIS A 217 -30.35 17.01 3.75
C HIS A 217 -29.90 18.10 2.77
N ALA A 218 -29.40 19.24 3.26
CA ALA A 218 -28.84 20.29 2.43
C ALA A 218 -27.35 20.06 2.13
N PHE A 219 -26.83 20.89 1.23
CA PHE A 219 -25.41 21.06 1.01
C PHE A 219 -24.77 21.77 2.21
N HIS A 220 -23.58 21.33 2.60
CA HIS A 220 -22.80 21.90 3.70
C HIS A 220 -21.54 22.64 3.22
N GLY A 221 -21.25 22.59 1.91
CA GLY A 221 -20.23 23.42 1.26
C GLY A 221 -18.84 22.82 1.23
N GLY A 222 -18.67 21.55 1.58
CA GLY A 222 -17.39 20.88 1.39
C GLY A 222 -17.02 20.73 -0.09
N ASP A 223 -15.74 20.91 -0.41
CA ASP A 223 -15.28 21.04 -1.80
C ASP A 223 -13.86 20.43 -2.02
N LEU A 224 -13.40 20.41 -3.28
CA LEU A 224 -12.09 19.86 -3.63
C LEU A 224 -10.93 20.68 -3.04
N LYS A 225 -11.10 21.99 -2.80
CA LYS A 225 -10.09 22.83 -2.17
C LYS A 225 -9.91 22.43 -0.70
N GLY A 226 -10.99 22.11 -0.01
CA GLY A 226 -10.99 21.57 1.34
C GLY A 226 -10.28 20.21 1.41
N VAL A 227 -10.52 19.33 0.43
CA VAL A 227 -9.77 18.07 0.29
C VAL A 227 -8.27 18.34 0.16
N ILE A 228 -7.86 19.26 -0.73
CA ILE A 228 -6.44 19.65 -0.90
C ILE A 228 -5.85 20.14 0.42
N ASN A 229 -6.57 21.00 1.15
CA ASN A 229 -6.09 21.59 2.41
C ASN A 229 -5.85 20.53 3.51
N ARG A 230 -6.48 19.35 3.41
CA ARG A 230 -6.41 18.28 4.41
C ARG A 230 -5.56 17.08 3.98
N LEU A 231 -4.91 17.11 2.81
CA LEU A 231 -4.10 15.97 2.33
C LEU A 231 -2.97 15.58 3.30
N ASP A 232 -2.32 16.56 3.92
CA ASP A 232 -1.26 16.29 4.90
C ASP A 232 -1.82 15.59 6.15
N TRP A 233 -3.04 15.95 6.56
CA TRP A 233 -3.74 15.27 7.65
C TRP A 233 -4.12 13.84 7.28
N ILE A 234 -4.72 13.62 6.09
CA ILE A 234 -5.05 12.27 5.58
C ILE A 234 -3.79 11.41 5.53
N GLN A 235 -2.68 11.96 5.04
CA GLN A 235 -1.41 11.25 4.94
C GLN A 235 -0.82 10.94 6.32
N SER A 236 -0.95 11.85 7.30
CA SER A 236 -0.49 11.64 8.68
C SER A 236 -1.19 10.48 9.38
N LEU A 237 -2.42 10.16 8.99
CA LEU A 237 -3.17 8.99 9.45
C LEU A 237 -2.68 7.67 8.82
N GLY A 238 -1.77 7.72 7.84
CA GLY A 238 -1.19 6.56 7.17
C GLY A 238 -1.92 6.13 5.89
N PHE A 239 -2.92 6.88 5.42
CA PHE A 239 -3.60 6.60 4.16
C PHE A 239 -2.80 7.10 2.97
N ASP A 240 -2.84 6.34 1.88
CA ASP A 240 -2.17 6.68 0.63
C ASP A 240 -3.10 6.66 -0.59
N THR A 241 -4.40 6.48 -0.37
CA THR A 241 -5.42 6.57 -1.41
C THR A 241 -6.58 7.39 -0.88
N VAL A 242 -7.01 8.39 -1.64
CA VAL A 242 -8.22 9.17 -1.36
C VAL A 242 -9.30 8.71 -2.32
N TRP A 243 -10.44 8.26 -1.77
CA TRP A 243 -11.64 7.94 -2.53
C TRP A 243 -12.67 9.03 -2.31
N LEU A 244 -13.05 9.73 -3.38
CA LEU A 244 -14.08 10.77 -3.32
C LEU A 244 -15.46 10.18 -3.65
N SER A 245 -16.50 10.61 -2.95
CA SER A 245 -17.89 10.54 -3.44
C SER A 245 -18.00 11.14 -4.86
N PRO A 246 -19.04 10.84 -5.64
CA PRO A 246 -19.13 11.32 -7.02
C PRO A 246 -18.99 12.86 -7.10
N VAL A 247 -18.05 13.31 -7.94
CA VAL A 247 -17.71 14.74 -8.10
C VAL A 247 -18.32 15.37 -9.36
N PHE A 248 -19.16 14.60 -10.07
CA PHE A 248 -19.75 15.01 -11.33
C PHE A 248 -20.98 15.86 -11.12
N LYS A 249 -21.33 16.64 -12.13
CA LYS A 249 -22.49 17.53 -12.14
C LYS A 249 -23.75 16.74 -11.79
N MET A 250 -24.34 17.11 -10.66
CA MET A 250 -25.48 16.44 -10.08
C MET A 250 -26.72 17.34 -10.15
N ARG A 251 -27.85 16.82 -9.67
CA ARG A 251 -29.09 17.59 -9.56
C ARG A 251 -28.88 18.87 -8.74
N PRO A 252 -29.26 20.06 -9.24
CA PRO A 252 -28.94 21.34 -8.61
C PRO A 252 -29.86 21.71 -7.44
N THR A 253 -31.02 21.06 -7.32
CA THR A 253 -32.04 21.38 -6.31
C THR A 253 -32.42 20.14 -5.51
N ALA A 254 -33.16 20.33 -4.41
CA ALA A 254 -33.66 19.24 -3.58
C ALA A 254 -34.81 18.48 -4.26
N TRP A 255 -34.79 17.15 -4.18
CA TRP A 255 -35.85 16.26 -4.66
C TRP A 255 -36.52 15.62 -3.45
N ASN A 256 -37.83 15.78 -3.31
CA ASN A 256 -38.59 15.34 -2.14
C ASN A 256 -38.01 15.86 -0.80
N GLY A 257 -37.41 17.06 -0.80
CA GLY A 257 -36.77 17.65 0.40
C GLY A 257 -35.32 17.22 0.63
N PHE A 258 -34.74 16.39 -0.25
CA PHE A 258 -33.35 15.92 -0.11
C PHE A 258 -32.45 16.53 -1.17
N GLY A 259 -31.32 17.13 -0.77
CA GLY A 259 -30.29 17.64 -1.67
C GLY A 259 -29.40 16.53 -2.24
N ALA A 260 -28.82 16.78 -3.41
CA ALA A 260 -27.95 15.83 -4.10
C ALA A 260 -26.51 15.78 -3.55
N PHE A 261 -26.25 16.31 -2.35
CA PHE A 261 -24.90 16.57 -1.80
C PHE A 261 -23.96 15.37 -1.76
N HIS A 262 -24.52 14.17 -1.76
CA HIS A 262 -23.78 12.92 -1.81
C HIS A 262 -23.20 12.59 -3.21
N GLY A 263 -23.62 13.28 -4.27
CA GLY A 263 -23.12 13.12 -5.65
C GLY A 263 -23.82 12.05 -6.50
N TYR A 264 -24.46 11.05 -5.88
CA TYR A 264 -25.11 9.95 -6.60
C TYR A 264 -26.30 10.30 -7.53
N TRP A 265 -26.84 11.52 -7.48
CA TRP A 265 -27.88 11.96 -8.43
C TRP A 265 -27.28 12.70 -9.62
N THR A 266 -26.44 12.00 -10.37
CA THR A 266 -25.69 12.56 -11.49
C THR A 266 -26.61 12.97 -12.64
N TRP A 267 -26.37 14.15 -13.21
CA TRP A 267 -27.01 14.62 -14.44
C TRP A 267 -26.07 14.50 -15.64
N GLU A 268 -24.80 14.86 -15.48
CA GLU A 268 -23.80 14.85 -16.56
C GLU A 268 -22.45 14.34 -16.03
N LEU A 269 -22.09 13.10 -16.39
CA LEU A 269 -20.80 12.49 -16.02
C LEU A 269 -19.60 13.21 -16.62
N GLY A 270 -19.77 13.90 -17.75
CA GLY A 270 -18.69 14.60 -18.46
C GLY A 270 -18.36 15.99 -17.91
N GLN A 271 -19.04 16.45 -16.86
CA GLN A 271 -18.80 17.76 -16.22
C GLN A 271 -18.62 17.57 -14.71
N LEU A 272 -17.76 18.38 -14.10
CA LEU A 272 -17.66 18.45 -12.65
C LEU A 272 -18.81 19.25 -12.04
N GLU A 273 -19.10 18.94 -10.78
CA GLU A 273 -20.01 19.72 -9.97
C GLU A 273 -19.40 21.08 -9.64
N PRO A 274 -19.99 22.21 -10.10
CA PRO A 274 -19.45 23.54 -9.81
C PRO A 274 -19.37 23.86 -8.31
N ARG A 275 -20.23 23.30 -7.46
CA ARG A 275 -20.15 23.44 -6.00
C ARG A 275 -18.90 22.78 -5.39
N PHE A 276 -18.29 21.81 -6.08
CA PHE A 276 -17.07 21.15 -5.59
C PHE A 276 -15.79 21.74 -6.22
N GLY A 277 -15.92 22.43 -7.35
CA GLY A 277 -14.80 23.06 -8.06
C GLY A 277 -14.86 22.87 -9.57
N ASP A 278 -13.71 23.06 -10.21
CA ASP A 278 -13.54 22.93 -11.66
C ASP A 278 -12.48 21.88 -12.03
N GLU A 279 -12.29 21.64 -13.33
CA GLU A 279 -11.31 20.66 -13.84
C GLU A 279 -9.87 21.05 -13.47
N LEU A 280 -9.58 22.35 -13.33
CA LEU A 280 -8.27 22.83 -12.91
C LEU A 280 -8.00 22.44 -11.45
N LEU A 281 -8.98 22.60 -10.57
CA LEU A 281 -8.87 22.25 -9.16
C LEU A 281 -8.78 20.73 -8.97
N LEU A 282 -9.52 19.93 -9.75
CA LEU A 282 -9.36 18.48 -9.75
C LEU A 282 -7.96 18.06 -10.23
N SER A 283 -7.44 18.71 -11.27
CA SER A 283 -6.06 18.52 -11.75
C SER A 283 -5.04 18.89 -10.68
N GLN A 284 -5.27 19.99 -9.95
CA GLN A 284 -4.44 20.39 -8.81
C GLN A 284 -4.48 19.35 -7.69
N LEU A 285 -5.66 18.85 -7.31
CA LEU A 285 -5.80 17.78 -6.30
C LEU A 285 -5.00 16.54 -6.71
N ARG A 286 -5.14 16.10 -7.97
CA ARG A 286 -4.34 15.00 -8.51
C ARG A 286 -2.85 15.28 -8.40
N GLY A 287 -2.39 16.46 -8.82
CA GLY A 287 -0.98 16.84 -8.73
C GLY A 287 -0.44 16.86 -7.30
N GLU A 288 -1.26 17.29 -6.33
CA GLU A 288 -0.89 17.28 -4.91
C GLU A 288 -0.86 15.87 -4.31
N LEU A 289 -1.78 14.98 -4.72
CA LEU A 289 -1.75 13.56 -4.38
C LEU A 289 -0.51 12.86 -4.99
N ASP A 290 -0.24 13.08 -6.27
CA ASP A 290 0.93 12.53 -6.98
C ASP A 290 2.24 12.97 -6.27
N ARG A 291 2.36 14.25 -5.88
CA ARG A 291 3.51 14.77 -5.10
C ARG A 291 3.70 14.10 -3.74
N ARG A 292 2.65 13.50 -3.19
CA ARG A 292 2.65 12.81 -1.90
C ARG A 292 2.74 11.29 -2.05
N GLY A 293 2.82 10.77 -3.28
CA GLY A 293 2.75 9.33 -3.52
C GLY A 293 1.38 8.73 -3.24
N MET A 294 0.34 9.55 -3.23
CA MET A 294 -1.03 9.14 -2.96
C MET A 294 -1.82 8.93 -4.24
N LYS A 295 -2.85 8.09 -4.19
CA LYS A 295 -3.73 7.76 -5.31
C LYS A 295 -5.08 8.44 -5.15
N LEU A 296 -5.72 8.74 -6.28
CA LEU A 296 -7.10 9.23 -6.33
C LEU A 296 -8.01 8.14 -6.90
N VAL A 297 -9.12 7.87 -6.20
CA VAL A 297 -10.24 7.06 -6.68
C VAL A 297 -11.46 7.98 -6.77
N LEU A 298 -12.07 8.02 -7.95
CA LEU A 298 -13.33 8.72 -8.16
C LEU A 298 -14.47 7.70 -8.13
N ASP A 299 -15.48 7.95 -7.32
CA ASP A 299 -16.74 7.21 -7.41
C ASP A 299 -17.48 7.61 -8.69
N VAL A 300 -17.95 6.61 -9.45
CA VAL A 300 -18.60 6.80 -10.75
C VAL A 300 -19.89 5.99 -10.78
N VAL A 301 -21.00 6.69 -10.98
CA VAL A 301 -22.33 6.07 -11.09
C VAL A 301 -22.60 5.70 -12.55
N LEU A 302 -22.64 4.40 -12.83
CA LEU A 302 -22.96 3.88 -14.17
C LEU A 302 -24.35 3.23 -14.25
N ASN A 303 -24.97 2.99 -13.11
CA ASN A 303 -26.26 2.31 -13.01
C ASN A 303 -27.44 3.22 -13.38
N HIS A 304 -27.46 4.44 -12.84
CA HIS A 304 -28.62 5.33 -12.92
C HIS A 304 -28.21 6.80 -13.07
N VAL A 305 -29.20 7.64 -13.36
CA VAL A 305 -29.09 9.10 -13.30
C VAL A 305 -29.99 9.66 -12.19
N GLY A 306 -29.85 10.95 -11.89
CA GLY A 306 -30.77 11.63 -10.96
C GLY A 306 -32.25 11.53 -11.41
N PRO A 307 -33.22 11.57 -10.47
CA PRO A 307 -34.65 11.28 -10.72
C PRO A 307 -35.30 11.97 -11.93
N ASP A 308 -34.90 13.21 -12.22
CA ASP A 308 -35.42 14.07 -13.29
C ASP A 308 -34.32 14.53 -14.26
N SER A 309 -33.27 13.72 -14.41
CA SER A 309 -32.18 14.04 -15.32
C SER A 309 -32.70 14.39 -16.73
N PRO A 310 -32.23 15.49 -17.34
CA PRO A 310 -32.58 15.83 -18.72
C PRO A 310 -32.33 14.70 -19.72
N LEU A 311 -31.42 13.77 -19.41
CA LEU A 311 -31.13 12.61 -20.24
C LEU A 311 -32.36 11.70 -20.41
N VAL A 312 -33.19 11.55 -19.38
CA VAL A 312 -34.40 10.71 -19.39
C VAL A 312 -35.38 11.19 -20.47
N GLN A 313 -35.48 12.51 -20.66
CA GLN A 313 -36.34 13.11 -21.68
C GLN A 313 -35.68 13.11 -23.07
N LYS A 314 -34.38 13.36 -23.14
CA LYS A 314 -33.63 13.43 -24.41
C LYS A 314 -33.41 12.06 -25.04
N LYS A 315 -33.24 11.02 -24.23
CA LYS A 315 -32.91 9.65 -24.64
C LYS A 315 -33.78 8.64 -23.89
N PRO A 316 -35.11 8.68 -24.11
CA PRO A 316 -36.05 7.83 -23.39
C PRO A 316 -35.72 6.34 -23.51
N ASP A 317 -35.23 5.91 -24.67
CA ASP A 317 -34.91 4.52 -24.98
C ASP A 317 -33.61 4.04 -24.35
N TRP A 318 -32.83 4.90 -23.67
CA TRP A 318 -31.60 4.51 -22.97
C TRP A 318 -31.85 3.91 -21.59
N PHE A 319 -33.11 3.79 -21.17
CA PHE A 319 -33.50 3.34 -19.84
C PHE A 319 -34.40 2.11 -19.93
N HIS A 320 -34.31 1.22 -18.93
CA HIS A 320 -35.11 -0.02 -18.92
C HIS A 320 -36.61 0.22 -18.78
N ARG A 321 -37.03 1.23 -18.00
CA ARG A 321 -38.44 1.60 -17.78
C ARG A 321 -39.32 0.45 -17.27
N ARG A 322 -38.75 -0.43 -16.45
CA ARG A 322 -39.44 -1.60 -15.87
C ARG A 322 -40.11 -1.32 -14.53
N GLY A 323 -40.10 -0.06 -14.09
CA GLY A 323 -40.56 0.35 -12.77
C GLY A 323 -39.55 0.02 -11.68
N GLY A 324 -39.94 0.23 -10.41
CA GLY A 324 -39.05 0.02 -9.27
C GLY A 324 -38.78 -1.46 -8.97
N VAL A 325 -37.68 -1.72 -8.26
CA VAL A 325 -37.42 -3.04 -7.65
C VAL A 325 -38.47 -3.33 -6.58
N THR A 326 -39.21 -4.43 -6.74
CA THR A 326 -40.24 -4.87 -5.77
C THR A 326 -39.87 -6.17 -5.07
N ASN A 327 -39.05 -7.01 -5.72
CA ASN A 327 -38.52 -8.24 -5.16
C ASN A 327 -36.99 -8.23 -5.16
N TRP A 328 -36.37 -8.03 -3.98
CA TRP A 328 -34.92 -7.98 -3.81
C TRP A 328 -34.21 -9.34 -3.93
N ASN A 329 -34.96 -10.42 -4.12
CA ASN A 329 -34.40 -11.75 -4.40
C ASN A 329 -34.46 -12.10 -5.90
N ASP A 330 -34.98 -11.21 -6.75
CA ASP A 330 -35.06 -11.39 -8.19
C ASP A 330 -33.87 -10.72 -8.88
N ALA A 331 -32.95 -11.54 -9.40
CA ALA A 331 -31.72 -11.06 -10.02
C ALA A 331 -31.97 -10.19 -11.25
N GLU A 332 -33.07 -10.39 -11.98
CA GLU A 332 -33.42 -9.55 -13.13
C GLU A 332 -33.87 -8.18 -12.64
N GLN A 333 -34.75 -8.12 -11.63
CA GLN A 333 -35.14 -6.82 -11.05
C GLN A 333 -33.95 -6.06 -10.46
N LEU A 334 -33.02 -6.75 -9.80
CA LEU A 334 -31.83 -6.11 -9.22
C LEU A 334 -30.92 -5.42 -10.26
N THR A 335 -31.04 -5.77 -11.54
CA THR A 335 -30.16 -5.28 -12.62
C THR A 335 -30.88 -4.51 -13.72
N MET A 336 -32.22 -4.54 -13.76
CA MET A 336 -33.01 -4.00 -14.86
C MET A 336 -34.15 -3.07 -14.41
N ASN A 337 -34.33 -2.84 -13.11
CA ASN A 337 -35.40 -2.00 -12.55
C ASN A 337 -34.83 -0.79 -11.80
N ASP A 338 -35.66 0.25 -11.65
CA ASP A 338 -35.29 1.50 -11.02
C ASP A 338 -35.01 1.29 -9.52
N VAL A 339 -33.75 1.41 -9.13
CA VAL A 339 -33.35 1.37 -7.71
C VAL A 339 -33.84 2.64 -7.02
N HIS A 340 -34.74 2.51 -6.04
CA HIS A 340 -35.36 3.64 -5.33
C HIS A 340 -35.99 4.72 -6.23
N GLY A 341 -36.48 4.32 -7.42
CA GLY A 341 -37.09 5.25 -8.39
C GLY A 341 -36.08 6.08 -9.18
N LEU A 342 -34.79 5.72 -9.13
CA LEU A 342 -33.75 6.32 -9.96
C LEU A 342 -33.79 5.67 -11.36
N PRO A 343 -33.92 6.45 -12.44
CA PRO A 343 -34.00 5.92 -13.80
C PRO A 343 -32.79 5.04 -14.13
N ASP A 344 -33.06 3.77 -14.39
CA ASP A 344 -32.03 2.73 -14.60
C ASP A 344 -31.55 2.69 -16.06
N LEU A 345 -30.25 2.83 -16.26
CA LEU A 345 -29.61 2.87 -17.58
C LEU A 345 -29.51 1.45 -18.16
N ALA A 346 -29.93 1.30 -19.41
CA ALA A 346 -29.82 0.05 -20.16
C ALA A 346 -28.38 -0.17 -20.66
N THR A 347 -27.47 -0.51 -19.74
CA THR A 347 -26.02 -0.62 -20.01
C THR A 347 -25.64 -1.69 -21.02
N GLU A 348 -26.51 -2.66 -21.28
CA GLU A 348 -26.38 -3.67 -22.32
C GLU A 348 -26.57 -3.11 -23.74
N LYS A 349 -27.14 -1.90 -23.88
CA LYS A 349 -27.29 -1.24 -25.18
C LYS A 349 -25.97 -0.63 -25.64
N PRO A 350 -25.51 -0.91 -26.88
CA PRO A 350 -24.22 -0.40 -27.37
C PRO A 350 -24.06 1.12 -27.27
N GLU A 351 -25.11 1.89 -27.55
CA GLU A 351 -25.10 3.34 -27.50
C GLU A 351 -25.00 3.89 -26.06
N VAL A 352 -25.61 3.21 -25.08
CA VAL A 352 -25.52 3.56 -23.66
C VAL A 352 -24.12 3.24 -23.14
N PHE A 353 -23.63 2.04 -23.43
CA PHE A 353 -22.26 1.63 -23.08
C PHE A 353 -21.22 2.60 -23.67
N ALA A 354 -21.32 2.94 -24.96
CA ALA A 354 -20.40 3.86 -25.62
C ALA A 354 -20.40 5.25 -24.97
N TYR A 355 -21.59 5.79 -24.66
CA TYR A 355 -21.73 7.06 -23.96
C TYR A 355 -21.06 7.04 -22.57
N LEU A 356 -21.31 6.00 -21.78
CA LEU A 356 -20.72 5.86 -20.44
C LEU A 356 -19.20 5.69 -20.51
N LEU A 357 -18.71 4.89 -21.46
CA LEU A 357 -17.28 4.69 -21.67
C LEU A 357 -16.59 6.00 -22.08
N GLU A 358 -17.17 6.76 -23.02
CA GLU A 358 -16.61 8.04 -23.46
C GLU A 358 -16.57 9.06 -22.31
N ALA A 359 -17.68 9.20 -21.57
CA ALA A 359 -17.77 10.12 -20.45
C ALA A 359 -16.77 9.78 -19.34
N THR A 360 -16.56 8.50 -19.04
CA THR A 360 -15.63 8.07 -17.98
C THR A 360 -14.17 8.13 -18.39
N ARG A 361 -13.85 7.81 -19.64
CA ARG A 361 -12.46 7.80 -20.14
C ARG A 361 -11.80 9.18 -20.06
N ARG A 362 -12.59 10.26 -20.16
CA ARG A 362 -12.14 11.65 -19.97
C ARG A 362 -11.47 11.90 -18.62
N TRP A 363 -11.87 11.15 -17.59
CA TRP A 363 -11.36 11.33 -16.22
C TRP A 363 -10.14 10.46 -15.89
N LEU A 364 -9.77 9.56 -16.80
CA LEU A 364 -8.56 8.77 -16.65
C LEU A 364 -7.33 9.58 -17.09
N PRO A 365 -6.17 9.41 -16.45
CA PRO A 365 -4.95 10.04 -16.93
C PRO A 365 -4.64 9.56 -18.36
N ASN A 366 -4.26 10.50 -19.23
CA ASN A 366 -3.78 10.18 -20.58
C ASN A 366 -2.60 9.20 -20.46
N ARG A 367 -2.81 7.94 -20.88
CA ARG A 367 -1.75 6.95 -21.01
C ARG A 367 -1.10 7.09 -22.39
N GLU A 368 -0.47 8.22 -22.65
CA GLU A 368 0.44 8.41 -23.79
C GLU A 368 1.74 9.03 -23.28
N ALA A 369 2.73 8.17 -23.02
CA ALA A 369 4.20 8.36 -23.14
C ALA A 369 4.90 7.20 -22.41
#